data_AF-A0A6M1ZDU6-F1
#
_entry.id   AF-A0A6M1ZDU6-F1
#
_cell.length_a   1.000
_cell.length_b   1.000
_cell.length_c   1.000
_cell.angle_alpha   90.00
_cell.angle_beta   90.00
_cell.angle_gamma   90.00
#
_symmetry.space_group_name_H-M   'P 1'
#
loop_
_entity.id
_entity.type
_entity.pdbx_description
1 polymer ?
#
loop_
_entity_poly.entity_id
_entity_poly.type
_entity_poly.pdbx_seq_one_letter_code
_entity_poly.pdbx_strand_id
1 'polypeptide(L)'
;MKVKYFTTFLVTFFFASYFVNMSWPFLASKSSEIPRPWAQSEEKHLPLGEPDKDFTPAVVPNGVKAKYQIIDDVKVFHLTAEVIEWEVADGLKIHTWGYNGTVPGPLLEVAEGDRVRIFVTNNLPASTTVHWHGVLLPCGMDGVSGLTQPAIPPGETFQYEFIFPDAGTFMYHPHHDTMTQEGMGLNGMIIVHKREPDIAKRPDRDFAIMLHEWSIEVGTSKPKPFEMTDFNLLTMNGNVMPSTEP
;
A
#
# COMPACT_ATOMS: atom_id res chain seq x y z
N MET A 1 -18.87 69.18 24.27
CA MET A 1 -19.87 68.38 23.55
C MET A 1 -20.14 67.12 24.39
N LYS A 2 -21.39 66.97 24.86
CA LYS A 2 -21.86 66.06 25.95
C LYS A 2 -22.05 64.61 25.43
N VAL A 3 -21.50 63.56 26.08
CA VAL A 3 -22.00 62.72 27.21
C VAL A 3 -22.99 61.58 26.82
N LYS A 4 -22.56 60.32 27.10
CA LYS A 4 -23.28 59.07 27.52
C LYS A 4 -24.38 58.50 26.57
N TYR A 5 -24.72 57.21 26.53
CA TYR A 5 -25.07 56.27 27.63
C TYR A 5 -24.95 54.78 27.24
N PHE A 6 -24.69 53.96 28.26
CA PHE A 6 -25.00 52.53 28.36
C PHE A 6 -26.49 52.35 28.69
N THR A 7 -27.14 51.30 28.19
CA THR A 7 -28.44 50.83 28.74
C THR A 7 -28.49 49.30 28.67
N THR A 8 -28.64 48.69 29.84
CA THR A 8 -28.90 47.27 30.07
C THR A 8 -30.35 46.95 29.69
N PHE A 9 -30.59 45.82 29.03
CA PHE A 9 -31.91 45.17 29.04
C PHE A 9 -31.77 43.75 29.60
N LEU A 10 -32.43 43.55 30.74
CA LEU A 10 -32.82 42.25 31.28
C LEU A 10 -34.16 41.92 30.63
N VAL A 11 -34.30 40.80 29.93
CA VAL A 11 -35.62 40.26 29.59
C VAL A 11 -35.65 38.74 29.78
N THR A 12 -36.58 38.39 30.65
CA THR A 12 -37.02 37.10 31.16
C THR A 12 -37.59 36.21 30.05
N PHE A 13 -37.44 34.89 30.21
CA PHE A 13 -38.10 33.87 29.41
C PHE A 13 -39.63 33.99 29.49
N PHE A 14 -40.29 34.06 28.33
CA PHE A 14 -41.68 33.67 28.14
C PHE A 14 -41.76 32.78 26.90
N PHE A 15 -42.20 31.53 27.10
CA PHE A 15 -42.52 30.61 26.02
C PHE A 15 -43.87 31.01 25.42
N ALA A 16 -43.87 31.39 24.14
CA ALA A 16 -45.08 31.39 23.31
C ALA A 16 -44.66 31.01 21.89
N SER A 17 -45.18 29.87 21.44
CA SER A 17 -44.91 29.25 20.15
C SER A 17 -45.33 30.18 18.99
N TYR A 18 -44.35 30.65 18.24
CA TYR A 18 -44.53 31.15 16.88
C TYR A 18 -43.62 30.33 15.96
N PHE A 19 -44.23 29.55 15.07
CA PHE A 19 -43.53 28.97 13.93
C PHE A 19 -43.09 30.10 13.00
N VAL A 20 -41.85 30.57 13.17
CA VAL A 20 -41.17 31.35 12.14
C VAL A 20 -40.44 30.35 11.27
N ASN A 21 -40.92 30.19 10.03
CA ASN A 21 -40.24 29.45 8.99
C ASN A 21 -39.00 30.27 8.55
N MET A 22 -37.93 30.21 9.34
CA MET A 22 -36.63 30.79 9.01
C MET A 22 -35.86 29.78 8.17
N SER A 23 -36.10 29.80 6.84
CA SER A 23 -35.16 29.24 5.89
C SER A 23 -33.89 30.10 5.93
N TRP A 24 -32.94 29.70 6.76
CA TRP A 24 -31.56 30.13 6.57
C TRP A 24 -31.13 29.58 5.22
N PRO A 25 -30.60 30.40 4.29
CA PRO A 25 -29.78 29.81 3.26
C PRO A 25 -28.61 29.17 4.01
N PHE A 26 -28.61 27.84 4.09
CA PHE A 26 -27.36 27.11 4.16
C PHE A 26 -26.62 27.52 2.89
N LEU A 27 -25.89 28.63 2.97
CA LEU A 27 -24.64 28.77 2.24
C LEU A 27 -23.80 27.62 2.78
N ALA A 28 -23.99 26.44 2.17
CA ALA A 28 -22.93 25.48 2.04
C ALA A 28 -21.79 26.30 1.43
N SER A 29 -20.92 26.80 2.33
CA SER A 29 -19.55 27.09 1.99
C SER A 29 -19.13 25.89 1.13
N LYS A 30 -19.01 26.10 -0.18
CA LYS A 30 -18.17 25.23 -0.98
C LYS A 30 -16.84 25.32 -0.26
N SER A 31 -16.55 24.37 0.62
CA SER A 31 -15.17 24.06 0.93
C SER A 31 -14.53 23.99 -0.43
N SER A 32 -13.53 24.83 -0.69
CA SER A 32 -12.66 24.64 -1.82
C SER A 32 -12.11 23.23 -1.64
N GLU A 33 -12.75 22.25 -2.28
CA GLU A 33 -12.42 20.84 -2.13
C GLU A 33 -10.98 20.74 -2.61
N ILE A 34 -10.08 20.44 -1.68
CA ILE A 34 -8.73 20.04 -2.06
C ILE A 34 -8.95 18.79 -2.93
N PRO A 35 -8.62 18.84 -4.22
CA PRO A 35 -8.88 17.72 -5.11
C PRO A 35 -8.13 16.50 -4.58
N ARG A 36 -8.77 15.33 -4.67
CA ARG A 36 -8.14 14.07 -4.26
C ARG A 36 -6.86 13.88 -5.08
N PRO A 37 -5.77 13.34 -4.51
CA PRO A 37 -4.51 13.18 -5.23
C PRO A 37 -4.65 12.42 -6.56
N TRP A 38 -5.54 11.42 -6.62
CA TRP A 38 -5.79 10.62 -7.82
C TRP A 38 -6.87 11.18 -8.77
N ALA A 39 -7.51 12.32 -8.45
CA ALA A 39 -8.60 12.87 -9.26
C ALA A 39 -8.17 13.20 -10.69
N GLN A 40 -6.96 13.74 -10.86
CA GLN A 40 -6.43 14.05 -12.20
C GLN A 40 -6.19 12.78 -13.04
N SER A 41 -5.77 11.69 -12.40
CA SER A 41 -5.53 10.43 -13.09
C SER A 41 -6.85 9.74 -13.47
N GLU A 42 -7.90 9.88 -12.64
CA GLU A 42 -9.25 9.46 -12.99
C GLU A 42 -9.80 10.23 -14.20
N GLU A 43 -9.62 11.55 -14.25
CA GLU A 43 -10.10 12.40 -15.35
C GLU A 43 -9.36 12.15 -16.67
N LYS A 44 -8.03 12.01 -16.62
CA LYS A 44 -7.20 11.83 -17.83
C LYS A 44 -7.39 10.46 -18.48
N HIS A 45 -7.76 9.44 -17.70
CA HIS A 45 -7.94 8.06 -18.14
C HIS A 45 -6.87 7.59 -19.14
N LEU A 46 -5.60 7.64 -18.70
CA LEU A 46 -4.48 7.25 -19.54
C LEU A 46 -4.56 5.75 -19.90
N PRO A 47 -4.16 5.34 -21.12
CA PRO A 47 -4.00 3.91 -21.43
C PRO A 47 -2.97 3.28 -20.50
N LEU A 48 -3.01 1.96 -20.29
CA LEU A 48 -2.02 1.30 -19.44
C LEU A 48 -0.59 1.52 -19.95
N GLY A 49 0.35 1.79 -19.04
CA GLY A 49 1.75 1.94 -19.40
C GLY A 49 2.37 0.62 -19.86
N GLU A 50 3.10 0.69 -20.96
CA GLU A 50 3.73 -0.43 -21.65
C GLU A 50 5.23 -0.53 -21.30
N PRO A 51 5.70 -1.66 -20.75
CA PRO A 51 7.13 -1.93 -20.56
C PRO A 51 7.91 -1.77 -21.87
N ASP A 52 9.16 -1.30 -21.81
CA ASP A 52 10.07 -1.03 -22.94
C ASP A 52 9.63 0.09 -23.91
N LYS A 53 8.35 0.48 -23.88
CA LYS A 53 7.80 1.58 -24.68
C LYS A 53 7.63 2.85 -23.88
N ASP A 54 7.20 2.77 -22.63
CA ASP A 54 6.97 3.92 -21.75
C ASP A 54 8.01 4.02 -20.63
N PHE A 55 8.69 2.93 -20.29
CA PHE A 55 9.70 2.89 -19.22
C PHE A 55 10.66 1.71 -19.38
N THR A 56 11.80 1.75 -18.69
CA THR A 56 12.75 0.62 -18.60
C THR A 56 12.26 -0.34 -17.51
N PRO A 57 11.95 -1.61 -17.82
CA PRO A 57 11.47 -2.56 -16.81
C PRO A 57 12.54 -2.83 -15.75
N ALA A 58 12.14 -2.87 -14.49
CA ALA A 58 13.03 -3.15 -13.36
C ALA A 58 13.50 -4.61 -13.38
N VAL A 59 14.75 -4.85 -13.04
CA VAL A 59 15.30 -6.19 -12.77
C VAL A 59 15.16 -6.45 -11.28
N VAL A 60 14.75 -7.66 -10.89
CA VAL A 60 14.60 -8.04 -9.48
C VAL A 60 15.51 -9.24 -9.22
N PRO A 61 16.78 -9.02 -8.84
CA PRO A 61 17.72 -10.11 -8.56
C PRO A 61 17.17 -11.03 -7.46
N ASN A 62 17.25 -12.35 -7.65
CA ASN A 62 16.64 -13.39 -6.80
C ASN A 62 15.12 -13.29 -6.59
N GLY A 63 14.45 -12.29 -7.17
CA GLY A 63 13.05 -12.01 -6.96
C GLY A 63 12.21 -12.35 -8.17
N VAL A 64 10.91 -12.09 -8.03
CA VAL A 64 9.93 -12.31 -9.10
C VAL A 64 9.04 -11.10 -9.26
N LYS A 65 8.56 -10.86 -10.48
CA LYS A 65 7.52 -9.87 -10.75
C LYS A 65 6.15 -10.49 -10.61
N ALA A 66 5.20 -9.73 -10.09
CA ALA A 66 3.81 -10.16 -10.00
C ALA A 66 3.25 -10.31 -11.42
N LYS A 67 2.65 -11.46 -11.71
CA LYS A 67 1.92 -11.68 -12.95
C LYS A 67 0.60 -10.91 -12.89
N TYR A 68 0.21 -10.33 -14.02
CA TYR A 68 -1.07 -9.66 -14.16
C TYR A 68 -1.77 -10.05 -15.45
N GLN A 69 -3.06 -9.80 -15.48
CA GLN A 69 -3.89 -9.82 -16.68
C GLN A 69 -4.43 -8.42 -16.92
N ILE A 70 -4.74 -8.09 -18.17
CA ILE A 70 -5.44 -6.84 -18.51
C ILE A 70 -6.90 -7.20 -18.75
N ILE A 71 -7.79 -6.62 -17.95
CA ILE A 71 -9.25 -6.79 -18.06
C ILE A 71 -9.86 -5.40 -18.01
N ASP A 72 -10.58 -4.99 -19.07
CA ASP A 72 -11.25 -3.69 -19.17
C ASP A 72 -10.33 -2.50 -18.83
N ASP A 73 -9.14 -2.46 -19.44
CA ASP A 73 -8.08 -1.45 -19.19
C ASP A 73 -7.57 -1.38 -17.74
N VAL A 74 -7.77 -2.44 -16.96
CA VAL A 74 -7.25 -2.58 -15.59
C VAL A 74 -6.19 -3.68 -15.52
N LYS A 75 -5.05 -3.39 -14.89
CA LYS A 75 -4.06 -4.43 -14.53
C LYS A 75 -4.56 -5.20 -13.31
N VAL A 76 -4.89 -6.47 -13.51
CA VAL A 76 -5.42 -7.37 -12.49
C VAL A 76 -4.33 -8.28 -11.96
N PHE A 77 -3.99 -8.12 -10.68
CA PHE A 77 -3.02 -8.92 -9.95
C PHE A 77 -3.71 -9.85 -8.95
N HIS A 78 -3.02 -10.94 -8.61
CA HIS A 78 -3.41 -11.84 -7.52
C HIS A 78 -2.23 -12.04 -6.59
N LEU A 79 -2.44 -11.76 -5.30
CA LEU A 79 -1.50 -12.01 -4.23
C LEU A 79 -2.12 -13.03 -3.27
N THR A 80 -1.34 -14.01 -2.86
CA THR A 80 -1.73 -15.03 -1.88
C THR A 80 -0.78 -14.94 -0.71
N ALA A 81 -1.26 -14.55 0.46
CA ALA A 81 -0.46 -14.56 1.68
C ALA A 81 -0.46 -15.99 2.24
N GLU A 82 0.71 -16.60 2.40
CA GLU A 82 0.81 -18.01 2.78
C GLU A 82 2.06 -18.31 3.61
N VAL A 83 2.03 -19.44 4.32
CA VAL A 83 3.19 -19.96 5.07
C VAL A 83 4.10 -20.71 4.11
N ILE A 84 5.39 -20.37 4.11
CA ILE A 84 6.38 -20.94 3.19
C ILE A 84 7.63 -21.43 3.94
N GLU A 85 8.37 -22.34 3.31
CA GLU A 85 9.77 -22.61 3.63
C GLU A 85 10.64 -21.91 2.58
N TRP A 86 11.46 -20.96 3.02
CA TRP A 86 12.33 -20.18 2.15
C TRP A 86 13.79 -20.52 2.40
N GLU A 87 14.56 -20.72 1.33
CA GLU A 87 16.00 -21.00 1.40
C GLU A 87 16.79 -19.71 1.16
N VAL A 88 17.25 -19.10 2.25
CA VAL A 88 17.97 -17.81 2.20
C VAL A 88 19.39 -17.96 1.66
N ALA A 89 20.00 -19.13 1.86
CA ALA A 89 21.30 -19.55 1.35
C ALA A 89 21.34 -21.08 1.31
N ASP A 90 22.29 -21.66 0.58
CA ASP A 90 22.44 -23.12 0.43
C ASP A 90 22.41 -23.85 1.79
N GLY A 91 21.38 -24.68 1.99
CA GLY A 91 21.18 -25.44 3.22
C GLY A 91 20.63 -24.64 4.42
N LEU A 92 20.45 -23.32 4.31
CA LEU A 92 19.86 -22.47 5.34
C LEU A 92 18.43 -22.12 4.97
N LYS A 93 17.49 -22.87 5.56
CA LYS A 93 16.05 -22.71 5.34
C LYS A 93 15.34 -22.12 6.54
N ILE A 94 14.37 -21.27 6.27
CA ILE A 94 13.55 -20.59 7.28
C ILE A 94 12.05 -20.84 7.02
N HIS A 95 11.26 -21.02 8.08
CA HIS A 95 9.81 -21.05 8.01
C HIS A 95 9.28 -19.64 8.20
N THR A 96 8.78 -19.08 7.10
CA THR A 96 8.43 -17.67 6.97
C THR A 96 7.06 -17.56 6.30
N TRP A 97 6.53 -16.36 6.17
CA TRP A 97 5.29 -16.03 5.48
C TRP A 97 5.64 -15.18 4.27
N GLY A 98 4.99 -15.45 3.14
CA GLY A 98 5.29 -14.78 1.88
C GLY A 98 4.03 -14.50 1.06
N TYR A 99 4.17 -13.62 0.09
CA TYR A 99 3.15 -13.45 -0.94
C TYR A 99 3.55 -14.28 -2.15
N ASN A 100 2.64 -15.10 -2.67
CA ASN A 100 2.87 -15.95 -3.86
C ASN A 100 4.11 -16.85 -3.75
N GLY A 101 4.35 -17.44 -2.59
CA GLY A 101 5.46 -18.37 -2.39
C GLY A 101 6.85 -17.72 -2.26
N THR A 102 6.96 -16.39 -2.26
CA THR A 102 8.27 -15.70 -2.21
C THR A 102 8.38 -14.73 -1.05
N VAL A 103 9.62 -14.49 -0.63
CA VAL A 103 9.99 -13.48 0.34
C VAL A 103 11.20 -12.70 -0.19
N PRO A 104 11.11 -11.37 -0.35
CA PRO A 104 9.89 -10.58 -0.36
C PRO A 104 8.84 -11.09 -1.34
N GLY A 105 7.61 -10.63 -1.18
CA GLY A 105 6.54 -10.82 -2.13
C GLY A 105 6.92 -10.29 -3.53
N PRO A 106 6.19 -10.75 -4.57
CA PRO A 106 6.48 -10.38 -5.95
C PRO A 106 6.43 -8.86 -6.16
N LEU A 107 7.32 -8.33 -7.00
CA LEU A 107 7.32 -6.91 -7.36
C LEU A 107 6.03 -6.57 -8.12
N LEU A 108 5.26 -5.62 -7.61
CA LEU A 108 4.17 -4.98 -8.36
C LEU A 108 4.76 -3.87 -9.23
N GLU A 109 4.83 -4.10 -10.54
CA GLU A 109 5.40 -3.15 -11.50
C GLU A 109 4.31 -2.56 -12.37
N VAL A 110 4.16 -1.23 -12.29
CA VAL A 110 3.10 -0.46 -12.95
C VAL A 110 3.66 0.86 -13.46
N ALA A 111 2.87 1.61 -14.23
CA ALA A 111 3.19 2.97 -14.62
C ALA A 111 2.28 3.98 -13.93
N GLU A 112 2.75 5.21 -13.84
CA GLU A 112 1.96 6.36 -13.40
C GLU A 112 0.64 6.43 -14.18
N GLY A 113 -0.47 6.61 -13.48
CA GLY A 113 -1.83 6.64 -14.02
C GLY A 113 -2.46 5.26 -14.29
N ASP A 114 -1.75 4.16 -14.08
CA ASP A 114 -2.34 2.83 -14.24
C ASP A 114 -3.41 2.57 -13.18
N ARG A 115 -4.58 2.09 -13.63
CA ARG A 115 -5.60 1.50 -12.75
C ARG A 115 -5.24 0.05 -12.49
N VAL A 116 -5.22 -0.32 -11.21
CA VAL A 116 -4.95 -1.69 -10.77
C VAL A 116 -6.11 -2.26 -9.98
N ARG A 117 -6.31 -3.57 -10.12
CA ARG A 117 -7.16 -4.38 -9.26
C ARG A 117 -6.32 -5.50 -8.69
N ILE A 118 -6.28 -5.64 -7.37
CA ILE A 118 -5.44 -6.62 -6.69
C ILE A 118 -6.33 -7.48 -5.80
N PHE A 119 -6.42 -8.76 -6.13
CA PHE A 119 -7.08 -9.75 -5.29
C PHE A 119 -6.07 -10.32 -4.31
N VAL A 120 -6.34 -10.16 -3.01
CA VAL A 120 -5.51 -10.71 -1.95
C VAL A 120 -6.25 -11.87 -1.30
N THR A 121 -5.74 -13.08 -1.49
CA THR A 121 -6.22 -14.31 -0.82
C THR A 121 -5.40 -14.57 0.44
N ASN A 122 -6.05 -14.82 1.56
CA ASN A 122 -5.38 -15.13 2.81
C ASN A 122 -5.35 -16.65 3.07
N ASN A 123 -4.20 -17.28 2.87
CA ASN A 123 -3.96 -18.69 3.23
C ASN A 123 -3.18 -18.85 4.55
N LEU A 124 -3.01 -17.77 5.32
CA LEU A 124 -2.38 -17.80 6.63
C LEU A 124 -3.33 -18.39 7.69
N PRO A 125 -2.79 -18.89 8.81
CA PRO A 125 -3.61 -19.30 9.96
C PRO A 125 -4.19 -18.11 10.76
N ALA A 126 -3.89 -16.87 10.37
CA ALA A 126 -4.32 -15.65 11.05
C ALA A 126 -4.96 -14.68 10.05
N SER A 127 -5.80 -13.78 10.53
CA SER A 127 -6.34 -12.69 9.70
C SER A 127 -5.21 -11.78 9.21
N THR A 128 -5.38 -11.16 8.04
CA THR A 128 -4.40 -10.23 7.48
C THR A 128 -5.10 -9.07 6.76
N THR A 129 -4.31 -8.15 6.23
CA THR A 129 -4.70 -7.06 5.33
C THR A 129 -3.49 -6.72 4.48
N VAL A 130 -3.64 -5.89 3.45
CA VAL A 130 -2.49 -5.32 2.73
C VAL A 130 -2.63 -3.81 2.67
N HIS A 131 -1.67 -3.12 3.25
CA HIS A 131 -1.49 -1.68 3.15
C HIS A 131 -0.48 -1.34 2.06
N TRP A 132 -0.75 -0.25 1.35
CA TRP A 132 0.00 0.22 0.19
C TRP A 132 0.82 1.44 0.58
N HIS A 133 1.96 1.19 1.22
CA HIS A 133 2.78 2.20 1.88
C HIS A 133 3.22 3.31 0.93
N GLY A 134 2.84 4.54 1.25
CA GLY A 134 3.19 5.74 0.48
C GLY A 134 2.28 5.99 -0.73
N VAL A 135 1.34 5.11 -1.03
CA VAL A 135 0.38 5.29 -2.13
C VAL A 135 -0.78 6.17 -1.65
N LEU A 136 -1.09 7.23 -2.39
CA LEU A 136 -2.25 8.08 -2.13
C LEU A 136 -3.48 7.48 -2.82
N LEU A 137 -4.37 6.86 -2.04
CA LEU A 137 -5.51 6.08 -2.53
C LEU A 137 -6.80 6.35 -1.73
N PRO A 138 -7.98 5.91 -2.23
CA PRO A 138 -9.22 5.99 -1.46
C PRO A 138 -9.10 5.28 -0.12
N CYS A 139 -9.56 5.91 0.97
CA CYS A 139 -9.45 5.40 2.34
C CYS A 139 -9.84 3.91 2.47
N GLY A 140 -10.97 3.49 1.88
CA GLY A 140 -11.44 2.10 1.94
C GLY A 140 -10.55 1.05 1.24
N MET A 141 -9.48 1.46 0.55
CA MET A 141 -8.50 0.60 -0.10
C MET A 141 -7.15 0.58 0.65
N ASP A 142 -7.05 1.27 1.78
CA ASP A 142 -5.77 1.52 2.46
C ASP A 142 -5.24 0.34 3.28
N GLY A 143 -6.07 -0.67 3.57
CA GLY A 143 -5.56 -1.88 4.24
C GLY A 143 -5.40 -1.80 5.75
N VAL A 144 -5.82 -0.72 6.42
CA VAL A 144 -5.71 -0.61 7.89
C VAL A 144 -6.87 -1.33 8.55
N SER A 145 -6.61 -2.53 9.05
CA SER A 145 -7.59 -3.38 9.72
C SER A 145 -8.28 -2.66 10.89
N GLY A 146 -9.61 -2.62 10.86
CA GLY A 146 -10.44 -2.03 11.91
C GLY A 146 -10.58 -0.51 11.84
N LEU A 147 -9.87 0.15 10.92
CA LEU A 147 -9.99 1.58 10.65
C LEU A 147 -10.58 1.85 9.27
N THR A 148 -9.91 1.36 8.23
CA THR A 148 -10.29 1.64 6.84
C THR A 148 -11.01 0.48 6.18
N GLN A 149 -10.79 -0.75 6.65
CA GLN A 149 -11.50 -1.95 6.23
C GLN A 149 -11.53 -3.03 7.33
N PRO A 150 -12.42 -4.03 7.24
CA PRO A 150 -12.30 -5.28 7.99
C PRO A 150 -11.03 -6.05 7.61
N ALA A 151 -10.50 -6.84 8.55
CA ALA A 151 -9.44 -7.80 8.24
C ALA A 151 -9.94 -8.88 7.28
N ILE A 152 -9.04 -9.45 6.49
CA ILE A 152 -9.25 -10.59 5.61
C ILE A 152 -9.08 -11.87 6.44
N PRO A 153 -10.15 -12.62 6.75
CA PRO A 153 -10.04 -13.86 7.52
C PRO A 153 -9.26 -14.94 6.75
N PRO A 154 -8.75 -15.98 7.43
CA PRO A 154 -8.21 -17.17 6.77
C PRO A 154 -9.20 -17.78 5.77
N GLY A 155 -8.71 -18.10 4.57
CA GLY A 155 -9.48 -18.65 3.45
C GLY A 155 -10.24 -17.62 2.60
N GLU A 156 -10.29 -16.36 3.02
CA GLU A 156 -11.05 -15.33 2.33
C GLU A 156 -10.19 -14.50 1.36
N THR A 157 -10.86 -13.82 0.44
CA THR A 157 -10.24 -12.92 -0.54
C THR A 157 -10.83 -11.52 -0.45
N PHE A 158 -9.96 -10.51 -0.52
CA PHE A 158 -10.37 -9.10 -0.61
C PHE A 158 -9.88 -8.48 -1.92
N GLN A 159 -10.71 -7.62 -2.50
CA GLN A 159 -10.37 -6.88 -3.71
C GLN A 159 -9.98 -5.45 -3.37
N TYR A 160 -8.77 -5.08 -3.75
CA TYR A 160 -8.30 -3.69 -3.78
C TYR A 160 -8.42 -3.15 -5.20
N GLU A 161 -8.87 -1.92 -5.37
CA GLU A 161 -8.87 -1.26 -6.68
C GLU A 161 -8.64 0.24 -6.54
N PHE A 162 -7.60 0.74 -7.20
CA PHE A 162 -7.23 2.15 -7.19
C PHE A 162 -6.32 2.47 -8.38
N ILE A 163 -6.00 3.75 -8.54
CA ILE A 163 -5.07 4.26 -9.56
C ILE A 163 -3.77 4.66 -8.85
N PHE A 164 -2.62 4.41 -9.46
CA PHE A 164 -1.36 4.98 -8.99
C PHE A 164 -1.19 6.41 -9.55
N PRO A 165 -1.35 7.47 -8.74
CA PRO A 165 -1.33 8.82 -9.27
C PRO A 165 0.08 9.31 -9.60
N ASP A 166 1.07 8.88 -8.82
CA ASP A 166 2.43 9.42 -8.84
C ASP A 166 3.44 8.29 -9.09
N ALA A 167 4.47 8.59 -9.87
CA ALA A 167 5.62 7.70 -10.03
C ALA A 167 6.49 7.65 -8.78
N GLY A 168 7.08 6.49 -8.48
CA GLY A 168 7.95 6.32 -7.32
C GLY A 168 8.14 4.86 -6.92
N THR A 169 8.95 4.69 -5.87
CA THR A 169 9.19 3.41 -5.20
C THR A 169 8.35 3.36 -3.93
N PHE A 170 7.49 2.35 -3.84
CA PHE A 170 6.59 2.12 -2.72
C PHE A 170 6.75 0.68 -2.21
N MET A 171 6.02 0.34 -1.16
CA MET A 171 5.98 -1.03 -0.63
C MET A 171 4.54 -1.43 -0.30
N TYR A 172 4.31 -2.72 -0.17
CA TYR A 172 3.07 -3.26 0.38
C TYR A 172 3.38 -4.22 1.51
N HIS A 173 2.59 -4.15 2.58
CA HIS A 173 2.79 -4.94 3.79
C HIS A 173 1.50 -5.00 4.63
N PRO A 174 1.35 -5.97 5.54
CA PRO A 174 0.17 -6.06 6.37
C PRO A 174 0.01 -4.92 7.38
N HIS A 175 -1.23 -4.48 7.56
CA HIS A 175 -1.60 -3.57 8.64
C HIS A 175 -2.59 -4.23 9.63
N HIS A 176 -2.35 -5.53 9.89
CA HIS A 176 -2.97 -6.36 10.90
C HIS A 176 -1.87 -7.21 11.56
N ASP A 177 -1.73 -7.15 12.89
CA ASP A 177 -0.65 -7.81 13.64
C ASP A 177 0.75 -7.58 13.00
N THR A 178 1.00 -6.32 12.63
CA THR A 178 2.09 -5.93 11.73
C THR A 178 3.47 -6.42 12.18
N MET A 179 3.77 -6.35 13.48
CA MET A 179 5.04 -6.85 14.03
C MET A 179 5.25 -8.33 13.68
N THR A 180 4.22 -9.15 13.92
CA THR A 180 4.28 -10.59 13.61
C THR A 180 4.38 -10.80 12.11
N GLN A 181 3.50 -10.18 11.33
CA GLN A 181 3.35 -10.52 9.91
C GLN A 181 4.54 -10.05 9.07
N GLU A 182 5.01 -8.82 9.29
CA GLU A 182 6.19 -8.30 8.60
C GLU A 182 7.48 -8.98 9.07
N GLY A 183 7.65 -9.18 10.39
CA GLY A 183 8.82 -9.89 10.93
C GLY A 183 8.87 -11.37 10.52
N MET A 184 7.72 -11.93 10.12
CA MET A 184 7.61 -13.23 9.47
C MET A 184 7.73 -13.14 7.95
N GLY A 185 8.07 -12.00 7.32
CA GLY A 185 8.37 -11.94 5.87
C GLY A 185 7.30 -11.37 4.95
N LEU A 186 6.10 -11.01 5.44
CA LEU A 186 5.06 -10.44 4.59
C LEU A 186 5.34 -8.98 4.26
N ASN A 187 6.13 -8.76 3.23
CA ASN A 187 6.36 -7.44 2.64
C ASN A 187 6.68 -7.61 1.14
N GLY A 188 6.59 -6.55 0.38
CA GLY A 188 6.98 -6.54 -1.03
C GLY A 188 7.08 -5.13 -1.58
N MET A 189 7.69 -4.97 -2.75
CA MET A 189 7.89 -3.67 -3.40
C MET A 189 6.82 -3.38 -4.44
N ILE A 190 6.59 -2.09 -4.65
CA ILE A 190 5.85 -1.56 -5.80
C ILE A 190 6.75 -0.56 -6.49
N ILE A 191 6.93 -0.71 -7.80
CA ILE A 191 7.59 0.31 -8.63
C ILE A 191 6.55 0.89 -9.57
N VAL A 192 6.29 2.19 -9.40
CA VAL A 192 5.45 2.97 -10.31
C VAL A 192 6.37 3.78 -11.21
N HIS A 193 6.51 3.34 -12.45
CA HIS A 193 7.34 4.01 -13.43
C HIS A 193 6.73 5.32 -13.91
N LYS A 194 7.55 6.36 -13.99
CA LYS A 194 7.19 7.55 -14.74
C LYS A 194 7.09 7.21 -16.22
N ARG A 195 6.07 7.71 -16.91
CA ARG A 195 5.94 7.55 -18.36
C ARG A 195 6.95 8.45 -19.08
N GLU A 196 7.92 7.82 -19.75
CA GLU A 196 8.95 8.50 -20.52
C GLU A 196 9.15 7.77 -21.86
N PRO A 197 8.43 8.12 -22.93
CA PRO A 197 8.57 7.46 -24.24
C PRO A 197 9.94 7.72 -24.91
N ASP A 198 10.71 8.71 -24.45
CA ASP A 198 12.06 8.98 -24.95
C ASP A 198 13.09 8.07 -24.29
N ILE A 199 13.56 7.07 -25.03
CA ILE A 199 14.53 6.08 -24.54
C ILE A 199 15.84 6.72 -24.05
N ALA A 200 16.25 7.87 -24.62
CA ALA A 200 17.48 8.54 -24.22
C ALA A 200 17.42 9.17 -22.82
N LYS A 201 16.21 9.31 -22.25
CA LYS A 201 15.98 9.84 -20.90
C LYS A 201 15.75 8.75 -19.86
N ARG A 202 15.71 7.49 -20.26
CA ARG A 202 15.50 6.35 -19.37
C ARG A 202 16.82 5.86 -18.79
N PRO A 203 16.79 5.21 -17.61
CA PRO A 203 17.94 4.45 -17.16
C PRO A 203 18.20 3.27 -18.11
N ASP A 204 19.49 2.94 -18.32
CA ASP A 204 19.88 1.74 -19.07
C ASP A 204 19.43 0.47 -18.36
N ARG A 205 19.49 0.46 -17.03
CA ARG A 205 19.07 -0.63 -16.16
C ARG A 205 18.43 -0.05 -14.90
N ASP A 206 17.36 -0.68 -14.47
CA ASP A 206 16.70 -0.37 -13.22
C ASP A 206 16.68 -1.64 -12.37
N PHE A 207 16.97 -1.54 -11.08
CA PHE A 207 17.11 -2.68 -10.17
C PHE A 207 16.27 -2.44 -8.92
N ALA A 208 15.36 -3.37 -8.63
CA ALA A 208 14.57 -3.36 -7.42
C ALA A 208 15.20 -4.30 -6.38
N ILE A 209 15.69 -3.71 -5.29
CA ILE A 209 16.33 -4.43 -4.18
C ILE A 209 15.63 -4.04 -2.88
N MET A 210 15.04 -5.03 -2.22
CA MET A 210 14.46 -4.89 -0.89
C MET A 210 15.39 -5.50 0.15
N LEU A 211 15.67 -4.72 1.19
CA LEU A 211 16.43 -5.18 2.34
C LEU A 211 15.47 -5.74 3.39
N HIS A 212 15.85 -6.86 4.01
CA HIS A 212 15.13 -7.39 5.16
C HIS A 212 16.10 -8.04 6.14
N GLU A 213 15.85 -7.82 7.43
CA GLU A 213 16.66 -8.32 8.53
C GLU A 213 15.84 -9.35 9.32
N TRP A 214 16.51 -10.40 9.78
CA TRP A 214 15.89 -11.50 10.51
C TRP A 214 16.66 -11.76 11.80
N SER A 215 15.93 -12.20 12.82
CA SER A 215 16.51 -12.78 14.03
C SER A 215 16.08 -14.23 14.15
N ILE A 216 17.03 -15.14 13.97
CA ILE A 216 16.78 -16.59 13.99
C ILE A 216 17.70 -17.22 15.02
N GLU A 217 17.13 -17.96 15.97
CA GLU A 217 17.93 -18.65 16.96
C GLU A 217 18.70 -19.82 16.33
N VAL A 218 19.98 -19.95 16.66
CA VAL A 218 20.84 -21.00 16.10
C VAL A 218 20.24 -22.38 16.41
N GLY A 219 20.12 -23.22 15.39
CA GLY A 219 19.49 -24.55 15.50
C GLY A 219 17.97 -24.52 15.34
N THR A 220 17.38 -23.35 15.08
CA THR A 220 15.96 -23.19 14.74
C THR A 220 15.81 -22.67 13.31
N SER A 221 14.59 -22.69 12.78
CA SER A 221 14.26 -22.22 11.43
C SER A 221 13.18 -21.12 11.41
N LYS A 222 12.61 -20.75 12.57
CA LYS A 222 11.55 -19.74 12.63
C LYS A 222 12.13 -18.38 13.05
N PRO A 223 11.87 -17.30 12.30
CA PRO A 223 12.21 -15.95 12.74
C PRO A 223 11.52 -15.58 14.07
N LYS A 224 12.17 -14.72 14.86
CA LYS A 224 11.61 -14.06 16.05
C LYS A 224 11.01 -12.71 15.62
N PRO A 225 9.70 -12.62 15.33
CA PRO A 225 9.15 -11.43 14.70
C PRO A 225 9.00 -10.22 15.65
N PHE A 226 9.22 -10.41 16.95
CA PHE A 226 9.21 -9.32 17.93
C PHE A 226 10.61 -8.82 18.29
N GLU A 227 11.67 -9.35 17.65
CA GLU A 227 13.02 -8.80 17.80
C GLU A 227 13.12 -7.43 17.14
N MET A 228 13.76 -6.48 17.81
CA MET A 228 13.83 -5.08 17.36
C MET A 228 15.26 -4.52 17.31
N THR A 229 16.24 -5.24 17.85
CA THR A 229 17.61 -4.74 17.98
C THR A 229 18.66 -5.75 17.54
N ASP A 230 18.49 -7.03 17.88
CA ASP A 230 19.52 -8.05 17.68
C ASP A 230 19.20 -8.97 16.50
N PHE A 231 19.21 -8.39 15.30
CA PHE A 231 19.13 -9.14 14.04
C PHE A 231 20.47 -9.82 13.72
N ASN A 232 20.41 -11.06 13.22
CA ASN A 232 21.60 -11.88 12.97
C ASN A 232 21.69 -12.44 11.55
N LEU A 233 20.72 -12.11 10.69
CA LEU A 233 20.72 -12.48 9.28
C LEU A 233 20.17 -11.31 8.45
N LEU A 234 20.94 -10.84 7.46
CA LEU A 234 20.56 -9.72 6.60
C LEU A 234 20.42 -10.21 5.16
N THR A 235 19.29 -9.90 4.54
CA THR A 235 18.94 -10.38 3.19
C THR A 235 18.73 -9.22 2.21
N MET A 236 19.11 -9.45 0.96
CA MET A 236 18.66 -8.68 -0.20
C MET A 236 17.73 -9.56 -1.01
N ASN A 237 16.49 -9.11 -1.25
CA ASN A 237 15.46 -9.89 -1.94
C ASN A 237 15.29 -11.31 -1.40
N GLY A 238 15.46 -11.49 -0.08
CA GLY A 238 15.29 -12.77 0.60
C GLY A 238 16.52 -13.66 0.63
N ASN A 239 17.64 -13.25 0.03
CA ASN A 239 18.86 -14.04 -0.03
C ASN A 239 20.02 -13.38 0.72
N VAL A 240 20.88 -14.22 1.29
CA VAL A 240 22.13 -13.81 1.94
C VAL A 240 23.30 -14.17 1.03
N MET A 241 24.35 -13.35 1.04
CA MET A 241 25.63 -13.70 0.40
C MET A 241 26.12 -15.08 0.90
N PRO A 242 26.55 -16.01 0.03
CA PRO A 242 26.85 -15.86 -1.40
C PRO A 242 25.70 -16.16 -2.37
N SER A 243 24.48 -16.37 -1.89
CA SER A 243 23.33 -16.75 -2.72
C SER A 243 22.63 -15.56 -3.41
N THR A 244 23.07 -14.33 -3.15
CA THR A 244 22.60 -13.13 -3.84
C THR A 244 23.08 -13.11 -5.30
N GLU A 245 22.17 -12.87 -6.24
CA GLU A 245 22.45 -12.67 -7.66
C GLU A 245 23.18 -11.33 -7.90
N PRO A 246 24.06 -11.27 -8.92
CA PRO A 246 24.81 -10.07 -9.28
C PRO A 246 23.96 -8.97 -9.94
#